data_AF-A0A0G4GEZ8-F1
#
_entry.id   AF-A0A0G4GEZ8-F1
#
_cell.length_a   1.000
_cell.length_b   1.000
_cell.length_c   1.000
_cell.angle_alpha   90.00
_cell.angle_beta   90.00
_cell.angle_gamma   90.00
#
_symmetry.space_group_name_H-M   'P 1'
#
loop_
_entity.id
_entity.type
_entity.pdbx_description
1 polymer ?
#
loop_
_entity_poly.entity_id
_entity_poly.type
_entity_poly.pdbx_seq_one_letter_code
_entity_poly.pdbx_strand_id
1 'polypeptide(L)'
;MPSALPCSWTLAALLCLSSSPLLTLSFIPSTPSLAPHNAPASRRPLSYTQLSLAENDGTQRSTREDDFKAALSSAPALCARLEANPSDPSIEEALVECLSTHGGTRGFLASYLSDANLRTPDWDDVPQPLARALVEGDPHTSEILIKNLIMSSASAVARERSGPGEGASALMVARRTAKILKTLGLMGLYGSNLRGKMQSARAAIGDRRIQGYWMDFYTGMGYDGDQMSAIARNIDQVADYLVDRLWGPDED
;
A
#
# COMPACT_ATOMS: atom_id res chain seq x y z
N MET A 1 -26.34 -10.29 2.92
CA MET A 1 -24.86 -10.44 2.93
C MET A 1 -24.28 -9.59 1.81
N PRO A 2 -23.27 -8.75 2.06
CA PRO A 2 -22.52 -8.10 0.99
C PRO A 2 -21.46 -9.07 0.45
N SER A 3 -21.83 -9.86 -0.56
CA SER A 3 -20.88 -10.58 -1.40
C SER A 3 -20.29 -9.63 -2.43
N ALA A 4 -19.14 -9.04 -2.14
CA ALA A 4 -18.29 -8.36 -3.13
C ALA A 4 -16.87 -8.16 -2.60
N LEU A 5 -15.91 -8.93 -3.11
CA LEU A 5 -14.49 -8.55 -3.12
C LEU A 5 -14.05 -8.28 -4.57
N PRO A 6 -14.04 -7.02 -5.03
CA PRO A 6 -13.46 -6.64 -6.31
C PRO A 6 -12.22 -5.78 -6.11
N CYS A 7 -11.08 -6.39 -5.77
CA CYS A 7 -9.78 -5.72 -5.86
C CYS A 7 -8.62 -6.70 -6.07
N SER A 8 -7.82 -6.47 -7.10
CA SER A 8 -6.58 -7.22 -7.37
C SER A 8 -5.50 -7.02 -6.30
N TRP A 9 -5.67 -6.03 -5.42
CA TRP A 9 -4.77 -5.75 -4.30
C TRP A 9 -4.76 -6.83 -3.21
N THR A 10 -5.87 -7.55 -3.01
CA THR A 10 -5.95 -8.59 -1.96
C THR A 10 -5.03 -9.77 -2.26
N LEU A 11 -4.72 -10.05 -3.53
CA LEU A 11 -3.89 -11.18 -3.93
C LEU A 11 -2.44 -11.04 -3.46
N ALA A 12 -1.82 -9.86 -3.51
CA ALA A 12 -0.45 -9.67 -3.02
C ALA A 12 -0.31 -9.95 -1.50
N ALA A 13 -1.35 -9.65 -0.71
CA ALA A 13 -1.38 -9.93 0.73
C ALA A 13 -1.86 -11.36 1.10
N LEU A 14 -2.47 -12.09 0.14
CA LEU A 14 -2.96 -13.46 0.31
C LEU A 14 -1.97 -14.51 -0.24
N LEU A 15 -1.27 -14.23 -1.35
CA LEU A 15 -0.46 -15.22 -2.08
C LEU A 15 0.79 -15.68 -1.33
N CYS A 16 1.27 -14.94 -0.32
CA CYS A 16 2.50 -15.29 0.41
C CYS A 16 2.32 -16.23 1.61
N LEU A 17 1.11 -16.68 1.97
CA LEU A 17 0.89 -17.41 3.24
C LEU A 17 0.01 -18.67 3.22
N SER A 18 -0.50 -19.12 2.07
CA SER A 18 -1.25 -20.39 2.00
C SER A 18 -0.37 -21.58 1.58
N SER A 19 0.27 -22.24 2.55
CA SER A 19 0.78 -23.60 2.38
C SER A 19 0.02 -24.58 3.28
N SER A 20 -0.41 -25.70 2.68
CA SER A 20 -1.09 -26.87 3.28
C SER A 20 -2.63 -26.84 3.40
N PRO A 21 -3.30 -28.01 3.30
CA PRO A 21 -4.58 -28.07 2.57
C PRO A 21 -5.75 -28.81 3.30
N LEU A 22 -6.89 -28.84 2.60
CA LEU A 22 -8.08 -29.69 2.81
C LEU A 22 -8.96 -29.42 4.06
N LEU A 23 -10.20 -28.99 3.80
CA LEU A 23 -11.36 -29.88 4.02
C LEU A 23 -12.56 -29.43 3.17
N THR A 24 -13.22 -30.40 2.54
CA THR A 24 -14.44 -30.24 1.73
C THR A 24 -15.69 -30.49 2.56
N LEU A 25 -16.79 -29.76 2.30
CA LEU A 25 -18.16 -30.32 2.24
C LEU A 25 -19.17 -29.30 1.67
N SER A 26 -20.39 -29.76 1.42
CA SER A 26 -21.17 -29.37 0.21
C SER A 26 -22.62 -28.90 0.48
N PHE A 27 -23.30 -28.55 -0.62
CA PHE A 27 -24.77 -28.55 -0.86
C PHE A 27 -25.59 -27.22 -0.76
N ILE A 28 -26.74 -27.27 -1.47
CA ILE A 28 -27.56 -26.22 -2.10
C ILE A 28 -29.06 -26.67 -2.03
N PRO A 29 -30.13 -25.85 -2.26
CA PRO A 29 -30.29 -24.97 -3.44
C PRO A 29 -31.22 -23.70 -3.32
N SER A 30 -31.40 -23.03 -4.46
CA SER A 30 -32.65 -22.37 -4.97
C SER A 30 -33.08 -20.93 -4.60
N THR A 31 -33.72 -20.32 -5.60
CA THR A 31 -34.16 -18.91 -5.82
C THR A 31 -35.71 -18.80 -5.81
N PRO A 32 -36.43 -17.77 -6.34
CA PRO A 32 -36.13 -16.36 -6.72
C PRO A 32 -37.16 -15.33 -6.14
N SER A 33 -37.08 -14.01 -6.46
CA SER A 33 -38.27 -13.15 -6.81
C SER A 33 -37.95 -11.67 -7.20
N LEU A 34 -38.74 -11.20 -8.18
CA LEU A 34 -39.09 -9.87 -8.75
C LEU A 34 -38.44 -8.51 -8.33
N ALA A 35 -38.34 -7.62 -9.34
CA ALA A 35 -38.21 -6.15 -9.26
C ALA A 35 -39.58 -5.44 -9.13
N PRO A 36 -39.65 -4.10 -8.94
CA PRO A 36 -40.00 -3.25 -10.11
C PRO A 36 -39.53 -1.75 -10.13
N HIS A 37 -39.50 -1.21 -11.37
CA HIS A 37 -39.83 0.16 -11.83
C HIS A 37 -39.07 1.46 -11.45
N ASN A 38 -39.06 2.37 -12.45
CA ASN A 38 -38.35 3.66 -12.55
C ASN A 38 -39.09 4.87 -11.94
N ALA A 39 -38.33 5.89 -11.51
CA ALA A 39 -38.74 7.29 -11.34
C ALA A 39 -37.51 8.23 -11.58
N PRO A 40 -37.70 9.55 -11.84
CA PRO A 40 -36.83 10.31 -12.76
C PRO A 40 -35.54 10.94 -12.18
N ALA A 41 -34.70 11.40 -13.11
CA ALA A 41 -33.33 11.85 -12.88
C ALA A 41 -33.19 13.13 -12.04
N SER A 42 -32.64 12.96 -10.83
CA SER A 42 -31.92 14.03 -10.11
C SER A 42 -30.45 13.98 -10.52
N ARG A 43 -29.86 15.12 -10.91
CA ARG A 43 -28.43 15.23 -11.25
C ARG A 43 -27.59 15.01 -9.98
N ARG A 44 -27.12 13.78 -9.76
CA ARG A 44 -26.12 13.47 -8.74
C ARG A 44 -24.76 14.01 -9.16
N PRO A 45 -23.91 14.48 -8.22
CA PRO A 45 -22.48 14.65 -8.49
C PRO A 45 -21.89 13.29 -8.88
N LEU A 46 -20.95 13.29 -9.83
CA LEU A 46 -20.33 12.09 -10.38
C LEU A 46 -19.59 11.33 -9.26
N SER A 47 -19.76 10.01 -9.20
CA SER A 47 -19.03 9.18 -8.23
C SER A 47 -17.58 8.99 -8.65
N TYR A 48 -16.70 8.64 -7.70
CA TYR A 48 -15.29 8.31 -7.96
C TYR A 48 -15.10 7.28 -9.09
N THR A 49 -16.04 6.33 -9.25
CA THR A 49 -16.08 5.38 -10.37
C THR A 49 -16.11 6.06 -11.74
N GLN A 50 -16.80 7.19 -11.88
CA GLN A 50 -16.88 7.93 -13.14
C GLN A 50 -15.67 8.84 -13.38
N LEU A 51 -15.03 9.32 -12.31
CA LEU A 51 -13.76 10.05 -12.40
C LEU A 51 -12.59 9.12 -12.78
N SER A 52 -12.51 7.91 -12.19
CA SER A 52 -11.45 6.96 -12.54
C SER A 52 -11.64 6.26 -13.90
N LEU A 53 -12.83 6.39 -14.50
CA LEU A 53 -13.15 5.88 -15.84
C LEU A 53 -12.88 6.90 -16.95
N ALA A 54 -12.59 8.16 -16.62
CA ALA A 54 -12.30 9.20 -17.60
C ALA A 54 -10.88 9.12 -18.20
N GLU A 55 -9.95 8.37 -17.58
CA GLU A 55 -8.51 8.36 -17.92
C GLU A 55 -7.88 6.95 -18.02
N ASN A 56 -8.65 5.90 -18.33
CA ASN A 56 -8.07 4.56 -18.53
C ASN A 56 -8.55 3.91 -19.83
N ASP A 57 -7.76 4.11 -20.90
CA ASP A 57 -7.72 3.15 -22.00
C ASP A 57 -7.22 1.78 -21.46
N GLY A 58 -7.86 0.69 -21.90
CA GLY A 58 -7.66 -0.65 -21.32
C GLY A 58 -6.21 -1.13 -21.39
N THR A 59 -5.49 -0.66 -22.41
CA THR A 59 -4.06 -0.89 -22.64
C THR A 59 -3.20 -0.51 -21.43
N GLN A 60 -3.41 0.68 -20.83
CA GLN A 60 -2.60 1.13 -19.69
C GLN A 60 -2.89 0.37 -18.39
N ARG A 61 -4.07 -0.27 -18.27
CA ARG A 61 -4.36 -1.15 -17.13
C ARG A 61 -3.65 -2.51 -17.28
N SER A 62 -3.53 -3.04 -18.52
CA SER A 62 -2.77 -4.27 -18.75
C SER A 62 -1.29 -4.08 -18.44
N THR A 63 -0.65 -3.06 -19.03
CA THR A 63 0.80 -2.85 -18.87
C THR A 63 1.21 -2.69 -17.41
N ARG A 64 0.47 -1.90 -16.60
CA ARG A 64 0.73 -1.75 -15.16
C ARG A 64 0.62 -3.07 -14.36
N GLU A 65 -0.21 -4.00 -14.81
CA GLU A 65 -0.40 -5.31 -14.17
C GLU A 65 0.68 -6.31 -14.63
N ASP A 66 1.14 -6.19 -15.87
CA ASP A 66 2.22 -7.00 -16.43
C ASP A 66 3.59 -6.58 -15.84
N ASP A 67 3.84 -5.27 -15.73
CA ASP A 67 4.98 -4.68 -14.98
C ASP A 67 5.00 -5.16 -13.52
N PHE A 68 3.83 -5.18 -12.86
CA PHE A 68 3.71 -5.64 -11.47
C PHE A 68 4.12 -7.10 -11.32
N LYS A 69 3.68 -7.98 -12.22
CA LYS A 69 4.07 -9.41 -12.21
C LYS A 69 5.55 -9.59 -12.56
N ALA A 70 6.07 -8.83 -13.51
CA ALA A 70 7.48 -8.87 -13.89
C ALA A 70 8.38 -8.49 -12.70
N ALA A 71 8.05 -7.39 -12.00
CA ALA A 71 8.77 -6.97 -10.80
C ALA A 71 8.58 -7.93 -9.62
N LEU A 72 7.38 -8.47 -9.38
CA LEU A 72 7.17 -9.47 -8.33
C LEU A 72 8.02 -10.74 -8.55
N SER A 73 8.22 -11.12 -9.82
CA SER A 73 9.06 -12.25 -10.23
C SER A 73 10.56 -11.97 -10.09
N SER A 74 11.03 -10.77 -10.46
CA SER A 74 12.45 -10.40 -10.45
C SER A 74 12.97 -9.84 -9.11
N ALA A 75 12.08 -9.25 -8.30
CA ALA A 75 12.45 -8.59 -7.05
C ALA A 75 13.20 -9.47 -6.05
N PRO A 76 12.92 -10.78 -5.86
CA PRO A 76 13.73 -11.64 -4.98
C PRO A 76 15.21 -11.67 -5.36
N ALA A 77 15.54 -11.66 -6.67
CA ALA A 77 16.92 -11.63 -7.14
C ALA A 77 17.58 -10.25 -6.89
N LEU A 78 16.84 -9.16 -7.07
CA LEU A 78 17.32 -7.81 -6.74
C LEU A 78 17.55 -7.64 -5.23
N CYS A 79 16.64 -8.17 -4.40
CA CYS A 79 16.76 -8.18 -2.94
C CYS A 79 18.00 -8.96 -2.48
N ALA A 80 18.22 -10.16 -3.03
CA ALA A 80 19.39 -10.98 -2.72
C ALA A 80 20.71 -10.31 -3.15
N ARG A 81 20.75 -9.64 -4.31
CA ARG A 81 21.92 -8.84 -4.74
C ARG A 81 22.19 -7.67 -3.80
N LEU A 82 21.15 -6.91 -3.45
CA LEU A 82 21.24 -5.76 -2.54
C LEU A 82 21.72 -6.18 -1.14
N GLU A 83 21.32 -7.37 -0.68
CA GLU A 83 21.76 -7.94 0.59
C GLU A 83 23.20 -8.45 0.55
N ALA A 84 23.62 -9.09 -0.54
CA ALA A 84 24.96 -9.61 -0.70
C ALA A 84 26.02 -8.51 -0.90
N ASN A 85 25.68 -7.44 -1.63
CA ASN A 85 26.56 -6.30 -1.84
C ASN A 85 25.77 -4.99 -2.06
N PRO A 86 25.44 -4.24 -1.00
CA PRO A 86 24.76 -2.95 -1.10
C PRO A 86 25.62 -1.82 -1.70
N SER A 87 26.89 -2.11 -2.04
CA SER A 87 27.83 -1.20 -2.69
C SER A 87 28.07 -1.53 -4.17
N ASP A 88 27.36 -2.52 -4.73
CA ASP A 88 27.37 -2.84 -6.17
C ASP A 88 26.75 -1.66 -6.96
N PRO A 89 27.49 -0.89 -7.76
CA PRO A 89 26.91 0.24 -8.50
C PRO A 89 25.83 -0.20 -9.50
N SER A 90 25.90 -1.44 -10.01
CA SER A 90 24.92 -1.99 -10.94
C SER A 90 23.63 -2.48 -10.28
N ILE A 91 23.51 -2.43 -8.93
CA ILE A 91 22.22 -2.67 -8.27
C ILE A 91 21.33 -1.43 -8.34
N GLU A 92 21.92 -0.23 -8.36
CA GLU A 92 21.16 1.02 -8.39
C GLU A 92 20.43 1.18 -9.73
N GLU A 93 21.14 0.98 -10.85
CA GLU A 93 20.57 1.02 -12.20
C GLU A 93 19.40 0.02 -12.35
N ALA A 94 19.59 -1.22 -11.88
CA ALA A 94 18.57 -2.27 -11.93
C ALA A 94 17.37 -1.99 -11.00
N LEU A 95 17.60 -1.30 -9.87
CA LEU A 95 16.53 -0.83 -9.00
C LEU A 95 15.78 0.35 -9.64
N VAL A 96 16.46 1.32 -10.25
CA VAL A 96 15.83 2.45 -10.97
C VAL A 96 14.97 1.92 -12.11
N GLU A 97 15.47 0.98 -12.92
CA GLU A 97 14.68 0.33 -13.99
C GLU A 97 13.42 -0.34 -13.41
N CYS A 98 13.56 -1.17 -12.37
CA CYS A 98 12.45 -1.88 -11.73
C CYS A 98 11.44 -0.95 -11.06
N LEU A 99 11.89 0.17 -10.48
CA LEU A 99 11.05 1.14 -9.78
C LEU A 99 10.48 2.23 -10.70
N SER A 100 10.94 2.33 -11.96
CA SER A 100 10.53 3.37 -12.92
C SER A 100 9.03 3.41 -13.24
N THR A 101 8.29 2.32 -13.00
CA THR A 101 6.84 2.25 -13.23
C THR A 101 6.06 1.95 -11.96
N HIS A 102 4.80 2.40 -11.93
CA HIS A 102 3.87 2.14 -10.83
C HIS A 102 3.65 0.64 -10.56
N GLY A 103 3.63 -0.18 -11.62
CA GLY A 103 3.57 -1.63 -11.49
C GLY A 103 4.83 -2.19 -10.86
N GLY A 104 5.98 -1.77 -11.39
CA GLY A 104 7.29 -2.19 -10.94
C GLY A 104 7.56 -1.86 -9.46
N THR A 105 7.33 -0.61 -9.05
CA THR A 105 7.45 -0.17 -7.65
C THR A 105 6.56 -0.99 -6.70
N ARG A 106 5.31 -1.28 -7.10
CA ARG A 106 4.41 -2.13 -6.29
C ARG A 106 4.92 -3.56 -6.17
N GLY A 107 5.42 -4.15 -7.25
CA GLY A 107 5.93 -5.53 -7.29
C GLY A 107 7.19 -5.68 -6.44
N PHE A 108 8.13 -4.75 -6.60
CA PHE A 108 9.35 -4.73 -5.79
C PHE A 108 9.07 -4.56 -4.30
N LEU A 109 8.28 -3.55 -3.93
CA LEU A 109 7.97 -3.29 -2.52
C LEU A 109 7.19 -4.44 -1.87
N ALA A 110 6.35 -5.17 -2.62
CA ALA A 110 5.67 -6.36 -2.11
C ALA A 110 6.66 -7.43 -1.65
N SER A 111 7.65 -7.78 -2.47
CA SER A 111 8.71 -8.74 -2.10
C SER A 111 9.62 -8.19 -1.00
N TYR A 112 10.18 -6.99 -1.20
CA TYR A 112 11.18 -6.40 -0.29
C TYR A 112 10.64 -6.21 1.14
N LEU A 113 9.39 -5.77 1.29
CA LEU A 113 8.82 -5.51 2.60
C LEU A 113 8.34 -6.79 3.32
N SER A 114 7.86 -7.80 2.58
CA SER A 114 7.18 -8.97 3.16
C SER A 114 8.05 -10.20 3.40
N ASP A 115 9.21 -10.34 2.75
CA ASP A 115 10.09 -11.49 2.97
C ASP A 115 10.72 -11.45 4.38
N ALA A 116 10.33 -12.42 5.21
CA ALA A 116 10.80 -12.56 6.60
C ALA A 116 12.24 -13.10 6.70
N ASN A 117 12.81 -13.66 5.62
CA ASN A 117 14.19 -14.15 5.59
C ASN A 117 15.18 -13.04 5.21
N LEU A 118 14.71 -12.05 4.44
CA LEU A 118 15.49 -10.90 4.01
C LEU A 118 15.78 -9.96 5.18
N ARG A 119 17.05 -9.63 5.37
CA ARG A 119 17.57 -8.80 6.49
C ARG A 119 17.72 -7.34 6.12
N THR A 120 17.98 -7.02 4.84
CA THR A 120 18.11 -5.63 4.34
C THR A 120 17.01 -4.66 4.79
N PRO A 121 15.71 -5.02 4.86
CA PRO A 121 14.67 -4.09 5.32
C PRO A 121 14.73 -3.82 6.82
N ASP A 122 15.45 -4.64 7.59
CA ASP A 122 15.61 -4.54 9.05
C ASP A 122 17.02 -4.10 9.48
N TRP A 123 17.93 -3.77 8.54
CA TRP A 123 19.16 -3.02 8.85
C TRP A 123 18.82 -1.65 9.48
N ASP A 124 19.76 -1.01 10.19
CA ASP A 124 19.51 0.27 10.85
C ASP A 124 19.07 1.36 9.84
N ASP A 125 19.78 1.46 8.72
CA ASP A 125 19.47 2.35 7.61
C ASP A 125 18.80 1.60 6.43
N VAL A 126 18.15 2.35 5.53
CA VAL A 126 17.78 1.85 4.20
C VAL A 126 19.03 1.88 3.31
N PRO A 127 19.36 0.81 2.55
CA PRO A 127 20.51 0.82 1.65
C PRO A 127 20.47 2.00 0.67
N GLN A 128 21.58 2.74 0.55
CA GLN A 128 21.65 3.97 -0.26
C GLN A 128 21.22 3.79 -1.73
N PRO A 129 21.58 2.70 -2.44
CA PRO A 129 21.07 2.48 -3.80
C PRO A 129 19.55 2.35 -3.87
N LEU A 130 18.93 1.67 -2.90
CA LEU A 130 17.47 1.57 -2.83
C LEU A 130 16.83 2.90 -2.47
N ALA A 131 17.43 3.66 -1.54
CA ALA A 131 16.94 4.97 -1.17
C ALA A 131 16.96 5.95 -2.36
N ARG A 132 18.03 5.97 -3.16
CA ARG A 132 18.12 6.76 -4.40
C ARG A 132 17.14 6.28 -5.47
N ALA A 133 17.11 4.98 -5.75
CA ALA A 133 16.21 4.42 -6.76
C ALA A 133 14.72 4.62 -6.44
N LEU A 134 14.33 4.63 -5.16
CA LEU A 134 12.96 4.97 -4.72
C LEU A 134 12.62 6.46 -4.90
N VAL A 135 13.61 7.36 -4.95
CA VAL A 135 13.40 8.78 -5.27
C VAL A 135 13.29 8.99 -6.78
N GLU A 136 14.15 8.34 -7.56
CA GLU A 136 14.25 8.51 -9.02
C GLU A 136 13.19 7.73 -9.80
N GLY A 137 12.59 6.70 -9.20
CA GLY A 137 11.54 5.86 -9.80
C GLY A 137 10.15 6.51 -9.88
N ASP A 138 9.11 5.70 -9.71
CA ASP A 138 7.72 6.11 -9.91
C ASP A 138 7.33 7.36 -9.08
N PRO A 139 6.77 8.42 -9.70
CA PRO A 139 6.36 9.64 -8.98
C PRO A 139 5.32 9.43 -7.87
N HIS A 140 4.62 8.29 -7.87
CA HIS A 140 3.65 7.90 -6.84
C HIS A 140 4.25 6.99 -5.76
N THR A 141 5.57 6.74 -5.74
CA THR A 141 6.25 5.92 -4.71
C THR A 141 5.86 6.31 -3.27
N SER A 142 5.83 7.61 -2.97
CA SER A 142 5.35 8.13 -1.67
C SER A 142 3.91 7.72 -1.34
N GLU A 143 3.02 7.68 -2.33
CA GLU A 143 1.62 7.28 -2.16
C GLU A 143 1.47 5.76 -2.04
N ILE A 144 2.26 4.98 -2.79
CA ILE A 144 2.34 3.52 -2.69
C ILE A 144 2.79 3.12 -1.28
N LEU A 145 3.82 3.79 -0.75
CA LEU A 145 4.32 3.55 0.60
C LEU A 145 3.29 3.94 1.68
N ILE A 146 2.60 5.08 1.57
CA ILE A 146 1.52 5.45 2.50
C ILE A 146 0.39 4.40 2.46
N LYS A 147 -0.02 3.94 1.27
CA LYS A 147 -1.00 2.84 1.13
C LYS A 147 -0.51 1.56 1.78
N ASN A 148 0.75 1.17 1.58
CA ASN A 148 1.32 -0.03 2.21
C ASN A 148 1.31 0.10 3.74
N LEU A 149 1.64 1.27 4.29
CA LEU A 149 1.55 1.54 5.74
C LEU A 149 0.11 1.41 6.24
N ILE A 150 -0.85 2.01 5.56
CA ILE A 150 -2.29 1.91 5.89
C ILE A 150 -2.76 0.44 5.88
N MET A 151 -2.55 -0.25 4.76
CA MET A 151 -3.05 -1.61 4.54
C MET A 151 -2.43 -2.62 5.52
N SER A 152 -1.13 -2.51 5.78
CA SER A 152 -0.44 -3.39 6.73
C SER A 152 -0.85 -3.10 8.18
N SER A 153 -1.04 -1.83 8.56
CA SER A 153 -1.59 -1.44 9.88
C SER A 153 -2.97 -2.03 10.13
N ALA A 154 -3.88 -1.89 9.17
CA ALA A 154 -5.23 -2.46 9.26
C ALA A 154 -5.24 -3.99 9.24
N SER A 155 -4.31 -4.61 8.48
CA SER A 155 -4.18 -6.07 8.39
C SER A 155 -3.60 -6.67 9.67
N ALA A 156 -2.68 -5.98 10.36
CA ALA A 156 -2.15 -6.43 11.64
C ALA A 156 -3.26 -6.55 12.69
N VAL A 157 -4.12 -5.53 12.80
CA VAL A 157 -5.30 -5.56 13.69
C VAL A 157 -6.29 -6.66 13.30
N ALA A 158 -6.60 -6.79 12.00
CA ALA A 158 -7.55 -7.79 11.52
C ALA A 158 -7.07 -9.23 11.79
N ARG A 159 -5.78 -9.50 11.59
CA ARG A 159 -5.19 -10.83 11.80
C ARG A 159 -4.97 -11.16 13.27
N GLU A 160 -4.55 -10.22 14.10
CA GLU A 160 -4.35 -10.49 15.54
C GLU A 160 -5.67 -10.90 16.25
N ARG A 161 -6.82 -10.44 15.75
CA ARG A 161 -8.15 -10.91 16.18
C ARG A 161 -8.45 -12.37 15.79
N SER A 162 -7.78 -12.91 14.78
CA SER A 162 -7.93 -14.30 14.33
C SER A 162 -7.06 -15.27 15.13
N GLY A 163 -5.99 -14.80 15.77
CA GLY A 163 -5.15 -15.59 16.65
C GLY A 163 -3.90 -14.83 17.12
N PRO A 164 -3.33 -15.19 18.29
CA PRO A 164 -2.10 -14.57 18.79
C PRO A 164 -0.94 -14.70 17.78
N GLY A 165 -0.34 -13.58 17.39
CA GLY A 165 0.81 -13.54 16.47
C GLY A 165 0.48 -13.63 14.97
N GLU A 166 -0.78 -13.87 14.59
CA GLU A 166 -1.22 -13.79 13.19
C GLU A 166 -1.01 -12.39 12.59
N GLY A 167 -1.00 -11.34 13.43
CA GLY A 167 -0.68 -9.97 13.04
C GLY A 167 0.80 -9.70 12.75
N ALA A 168 1.73 -10.58 13.14
CA ALA A 168 3.16 -10.28 13.18
C ALA A 168 3.77 -9.96 11.81
N SER A 169 3.40 -10.71 10.76
CA SER A 169 3.87 -10.46 9.39
C SER A 169 3.40 -9.09 8.85
N ALA A 170 2.14 -8.73 9.12
CA ALA A 170 1.61 -7.42 8.72
C ALA A 170 2.25 -6.27 9.53
N LEU A 171 2.52 -6.47 10.83
CA LEU A 171 3.23 -5.50 11.66
C LEU A 171 4.68 -5.28 11.18
N MET A 172 5.37 -6.35 10.76
CA MET A 172 6.70 -6.28 10.14
C MET A 172 6.69 -5.42 8.87
N VAL A 173 5.72 -5.63 7.97
CA VAL A 173 5.54 -4.81 6.76
C VAL A 173 5.28 -3.35 7.11
N ALA A 174 4.43 -3.07 8.11
CA ALA A 174 4.16 -1.71 8.57
C ALA A 174 5.43 -1.02 9.08
N ARG A 175 6.21 -1.70 9.94
CA ARG A 175 7.49 -1.20 10.47
C ARG A 175 8.50 -0.89 9.35
N ARG A 176 8.69 -1.83 8.43
CA ARG A 176 9.63 -1.69 7.30
C ARG A 176 9.21 -0.54 6.38
N THR A 177 7.91 -0.40 6.10
CA THR A 177 7.35 0.70 5.31
C THR A 177 7.56 2.06 6.00
N ALA A 178 7.31 2.14 7.31
CA ALA A 178 7.56 3.33 8.11
C ALA A 178 9.05 3.74 8.09
N LYS A 179 9.99 2.78 8.11
CA LYS A 179 11.43 3.06 7.97
C LYS A 179 11.74 3.74 6.63
N ILE A 180 11.25 3.20 5.52
CA ILE A 180 11.45 3.79 4.18
C ILE A 180 10.86 5.20 4.11
N LEU A 181 9.62 5.41 4.58
CA LEU A 181 8.99 6.73 4.58
C LEU A 181 9.80 7.77 5.37
N LYS A 182 10.39 7.37 6.51
CA LYS A 182 11.29 8.22 7.30
C LYS A 182 12.57 8.57 6.54
N THR A 183 13.23 7.61 5.92
CA THR A 183 14.44 7.87 5.11
C THR A 183 14.14 8.79 3.93
N LEU A 184 13.08 8.52 3.15
CA LEU A 184 12.69 9.36 2.00
C LEU A 184 12.27 10.77 2.42
N GLY A 185 11.67 10.92 3.60
CA GLY A 185 11.42 12.23 4.21
C GLY A 185 12.72 12.97 4.50
N LEU A 186 13.64 12.36 5.25
CA LEU A 186 14.93 12.94 5.62
C LEU A 186 15.83 13.32 4.44
N MET A 187 15.73 12.62 3.30
CA MET A 187 16.43 12.97 2.07
C MET A 187 15.93 14.30 1.46
N GLY A 188 14.83 14.87 1.95
CA GLY A 188 14.28 16.16 1.50
C GLY A 188 13.56 16.13 0.15
N LEU A 189 13.81 15.09 -0.66
CA LEU A 189 13.39 14.99 -2.07
C LEU A 189 11.87 14.82 -2.27
N TYR A 190 11.12 14.57 -1.19
CA TYR A 190 9.65 14.61 -1.18
C TYR A 190 9.05 15.64 -0.19
N GLY A 191 9.85 16.55 0.38
CA GLY A 191 9.51 17.34 1.58
C GLY A 191 8.06 17.83 1.68
N SER A 192 7.58 18.62 0.71
CA SER A 192 6.20 19.14 0.70
C SER A 192 5.15 18.11 0.25
N ASN A 193 5.50 17.25 -0.72
CA ASN A 193 4.59 16.28 -1.33
C ASN A 193 4.24 15.14 -0.36
N LEU A 194 5.24 14.57 0.32
CA LEU A 194 5.06 13.54 1.35
C LEU A 194 4.30 14.09 2.56
N ARG A 195 4.68 15.27 3.07
CA ARG A 195 4.01 15.94 4.21
C ARG A 195 2.53 16.17 3.93
N GLY A 196 2.21 16.81 2.79
CA GLY A 196 0.82 17.06 2.39
C GLY A 196 0.02 15.77 2.16
N LYS A 197 0.61 14.74 1.55
CA LYS A 197 -0.04 13.43 1.39
C LYS A 197 -0.33 12.76 2.74
N MET A 198 0.62 12.79 3.68
CA MET A 198 0.45 12.21 5.01
C MET A 198 -0.58 12.96 5.85
N GLN A 199 -0.53 14.30 5.88
CA GLN A 199 -1.54 15.13 6.54
C GLN A 199 -2.93 14.87 5.96
N SER A 200 -3.06 14.79 4.63
CA SER A 200 -4.33 14.48 3.95
C SER A 200 -4.84 13.06 4.29
N ALA A 201 -3.95 12.07 4.32
CA ALA A 201 -4.30 10.70 4.72
C ALA A 201 -4.76 10.66 6.18
N ARG A 202 -4.06 11.37 7.07
CA ARG A 202 -4.37 11.42 8.50
C ARG A 202 -5.68 12.13 8.81
N ALA A 203 -5.97 13.23 8.13
CA ALA A 203 -7.20 14.02 8.32
C ALA A 203 -8.44 13.20 7.95
N ALA A 204 -8.40 12.47 6.84
CA ALA A 204 -9.51 11.64 6.35
C ALA A 204 -9.92 10.49 7.28
N ILE A 205 -9.10 10.13 8.30
CA ILE A 205 -9.47 9.15 9.32
C ILE A 205 -10.44 9.75 10.37
N GLY A 206 -10.26 11.04 10.70
CA GLY A 206 -10.94 11.68 11.82
C GLY A 206 -12.30 12.29 11.49
N ASP A 207 -12.54 12.69 10.24
CA ASP A 207 -13.79 13.35 9.83
C ASP A 207 -14.31 12.80 8.50
N ARG A 208 -15.38 12.00 8.58
CA ARG A 208 -16.08 11.41 7.42
C ARG A 208 -16.74 12.44 6.48
N ARG A 209 -16.78 13.72 6.85
CA ARG A 209 -17.23 14.80 5.97
C ARG A 209 -16.14 15.22 4.99
N ILE A 210 -14.86 15.00 5.30
CA ILE A 210 -13.74 15.25 4.39
C ILE A 210 -13.93 14.38 3.15
N GLN A 211 -14.08 15.02 1.99
CA GLN A 211 -14.19 14.35 0.70
C GLN A 211 -12.81 14.21 0.05
N GLY A 212 -12.69 13.25 -0.86
CA GLY A 212 -11.54 13.11 -1.73
C GLY A 212 -10.70 11.87 -1.45
N TYR A 213 -9.52 11.85 -2.07
CA TYR A 213 -8.78 10.64 -2.40
C TYR A 213 -8.63 9.61 -1.27
N TRP A 214 -8.15 10.04 -0.10
CA TRP A 214 -7.91 9.13 1.01
C TRP A 214 -9.21 8.63 1.66
N MET A 215 -10.26 9.47 1.72
CA MET A 215 -11.57 9.03 2.24
C MET A 215 -12.23 8.03 1.29
N ASP A 216 -12.12 8.21 -0.02
CA ASP A 216 -12.57 7.24 -1.02
C ASP A 216 -11.81 5.91 -0.87
N PHE A 217 -10.49 5.96 -0.68
CA PHE A 217 -9.66 4.78 -0.42
C PHE A 217 -10.07 4.05 0.87
N TYR A 218 -10.20 4.76 1.99
CA TYR A 218 -10.64 4.19 3.27
C TYR A 218 -12.05 3.58 3.19
N THR A 219 -12.97 4.25 2.50
CA THR A 219 -14.35 3.77 2.31
C THR A 219 -14.38 2.52 1.43
N GLY A 220 -13.60 2.48 0.35
CA GLY A 220 -13.49 1.33 -0.54
C GLY A 220 -12.87 0.10 0.12
N MET A 221 -11.97 0.29 1.09
CA MET A 221 -11.36 -0.80 1.86
C MET A 221 -12.23 -1.28 3.05
N GLY A 222 -13.17 -0.46 3.53
CA GLY A 222 -14.16 -0.85 4.54
C GLY A 222 -13.60 -1.07 5.95
N TYR A 223 -12.51 -0.39 6.33
CA TYR A 223 -11.87 -0.57 7.64
C TYR A 223 -12.76 -0.15 8.82
N ASP A 224 -12.65 -0.89 9.93
CA ASP A 224 -13.34 -0.58 11.20
C ASP A 224 -12.57 0.39 12.11
N GLY A 225 -13.17 0.73 13.26
CA GLY A 225 -12.64 1.73 14.19
C GLY A 225 -11.26 1.40 14.78
N ASP A 226 -10.95 0.14 15.07
CA ASP A 226 -9.63 -0.22 15.63
C ASP A 226 -8.57 -0.21 14.53
N GLN A 227 -8.94 -0.66 13.33
CA GLN A 227 -8.08 -0.60 12.15
C GLN A 227 -7.74 0.86 11.81
N MET A 228 -8.74 1.75 11.75
CA MET A 228 -8.56 3.20 11.58
C MET A 228 -7.67 3.79 12.67
N SER A 229 -7.86 3.39 13.92
CA SER A 229 -7.04 3.85 15.05
C SER A 229 -5.58 3.37 14.94
N ALA A 230 -5.33 2.17 14.44
CA ALA A 230 -3.98 1.66 14.19
C ALA A 230 -3.30 2.35 13.00
N ILE A 231 -4.05 2.62 11.93
CA ILE A 231 -3.57 3.41 10.80
C ILE A 231 -3.15 4.81 11.28
N ALA A 232 -4.01 5.49 12.03
CA ALA A 232 -3.73 6.83 12.56
C ALA A 232 -2.43 6.86 13.37
N ARG A 233 -2.26 5.96 14.35
CA ARG A 233 -1.04 5.86 15.16
C ARG A 233 0.23 5.66 14.32
N ASN A 234 0.19 4.83 13.29
CA ASN A 234 1.36 4.56 12.45
C ASN A 234 1.67 5.72 11.49
N ILE A 235 0.67 6.48 11.02
CA ILE A 235 0.91 7.72 10.27
C ILE A 235 1.51 8.78 11.20
N ASP A 236 0.94 8.97 12.39
CA ASP A 236 1.41 9.94 13.39
C ASP A 236 2.87 9.64 13.79
N GLN A 237 3.21 8.38 14.09
CA GLN A 237 4.59 7.97 14.43
C GLN A 237 5.63 8.24 13.30
N VAL A 238 5.19 8.34 12.04
CA VAL A 238 6.06 8.73 10.91
C VAL A 238 6.09 10.25 10.77
N ALA A 239 4.95 10.93 10.96
CA ALA A 239 4.84 12.38 10.88
C ALA A 239 5.63 13.07 12.00
N ASP A 240 5.43 12.67 13.26
CA ASP A 240 6.11 13.21 14.45
C ASP A 240 7.63 13.12 14.31
N TYR A 241 8.13 11.97 13.84
CA TYR A 241 9.56 11.77 13.57
C TYR A 241 10.12 12.74 12.52
N LEU A 242 9.33 13.07 11.49
CA LEU A 242 9.74 13.99 10.42
C LEU A 242 9.54 15.46 10.82
N VAL A 243 8.57 15.76 11.68
CA VAL A 243 8.43 17.06 12.39
C VAL A 243 9.66 17.34 13.23
N ASP A 244 10.03 16.43 14.13
CA ASP A 244 11.17 16.55 15.05
C ASP A 244 12.53 16.69 14.34
N ARG A 245 12.66 16.15 13.12
CA ARG A 245 13.95 16.00 12.43
C ARG A 245 14.14 16.88 11.19
N LEU A 246 13.06 17.38 10.59
CA LEU A 246 13.13 18.07 9.29
C LEU A 246 12.12 19.21 9.15
N TRP A 247 10.85 18.95 9.45
CA TRP A 247 9.79 19.89 9.08
C TRP A 247 9.59 21.02 10.10
N GLY A 248 9.99 20.82 11.36
CA GLY A 248 9.61 21.70 12.45
C GLY A 248 8.11 21.57 12.82
N PRO A 249 7.69 22.21 13.92
CA PRO A 249 6.28 22.31 14.28
C PRO A 249 5.50 23.05 13.18
N ASP A 250 4.21 22.78 13.08
CA ASP A 250 3.32 23.59 12.24
C ASP A 250 3.27 25.03 12.80
N GLU A 251 3.56 26.03 11.96
CA GLU A 251 3.30 27.44 12.29
C GLU A 251 1.81 27.73 12.05
N ASP A 252 1.07 27.99 13.13
CA ASP A 252 -0.37 28.31 13.17
C ASP A 252 -0.73 29.68 12.53
#